data_AF-A0A1U1C404-F1
#
_entry.id   AF-A0A1U1C404-F1
#
_cell.length_a   1.000
_cell.length_b   1.000
_cell.length_c   1.000
_cell.angle_alpha   90.00
_cell.angle_beta   90.00
_cell.angle_gamma   90.00
#
_symmetry.space_group_name_H-M   'P 1'
#
loop_
_entity.id
_entity.type
_entity.pdbx_description
1 polymer ?
#
loop_
_entity_poly.entity_id
_entity_poly.type
_entity_poly.pdbx_seq_one_letter_code
_entity_poly.pdbx_strand_id
1 'polypeptide(L)'
;MAWGISAYLANKLLDHICRNVAYTPPATVYAKMHTGDPGAAGTANASSVPTRYACAFNAAASGSITQSNTPEHTLGATETIAGVSFWDTPGPTGGNFLWSSQATASKSGASGDIIRINSDSLTLAPLATT
;
A
#
# COMPACT_ATOMS: atom_id res chain seq x y z
N MET A 1 5.42 -0.59 14.47
CA MET A 1 4.16 -1.34 14.68
C MET A 1 3.23 -0.98 13.56
N ALA A 2 2.92 -1.83 12.59
CA ALA A 2 3.65 -2.94 11.99
C ALA A 2 3.21 -2.91 10.52
N TRP A 3 4.16 -2.88 9.59
CA TRP A 3 3.85 -2.94 8.16
C TRP A 3 3.05 -4.22 7.86
N GLY A 4 2.00 -4.10 7.04
CA GLY A 4 1.21 -5.26 6.64
C GLY A 4 -0.25 -4.96 6.35
N ILE A 5 -1.04 -6.04 6.27
CA ILE A 5 -2.47 -5.99 5.96
C ILE A 5 -3.26 -5.26 7.05
N SER A 6 -4.23 -4.43 6.64
CA SER A 6 -5.11 -3.75 7.57
C SER A 6 -6.14 -4.72 8.17
N ALA A 7 -6.63 -4.39 9.37
CA ALA A 7 -7.76 -5.11 9.95
C ALA A 7 -9.02 -5.04 9.06
N TYR A 8 -9.20 -3.94 8.32
CA TYR A 8 -10.30 -3.79 7.37
C TYR A 8 -10.21 -4.85 6.26
N LEU A 9 -9.08 -4.93 5.55
CA LEU A 9 -8.95 -5.86 4.42
C LEU A 9 -8.98 -7.30 4.91
N ALA A 10 -8.30 -7.61 6.03
CA ALA A 10 -8.32 -8.94 6.62
C ALA A 10 -9.76 -9.39 6.95
N ASN A 11 -10.55 -8.55 7.63
CA ASN A 11 -11.93 -8.89 7.96
C ASN A 11 -12.81 -9.03 6.72
N LYS A 12 -12.64 -8.17 5.70
CA LYS A 12 -13.38 -8.29 4.44
C LYS A 12 -13.09 -9.59 3.70
N LEU A 13 -11.82 -10.01 3.64
CA LEU A 13 -11.44 -11.29 3.04
C LEU A 13 -12.02 -12.48 3.81
N LEU A 14 -11.96 -12.45 5.14
CA LEU A 14 -12.50 -13.52 5.99
C LEU A 14 -14.03 -13.61 5.90
N ASP A 15 -14.73 -12.49 5.97
CA ASP A 15 -16.19 -12.46 5.83
C ASP A 15 -16.64 -12.89 4.42
N HIS A 16 -15.86 -12.55 3.39
CA HIS A 16 -16.13 -12.96 2.02
C HIS A 16 -16.09 -14.47 1.86
N ILE A 17 -15.07 -15.12 2.43
CA ILE A 17 -14.84 -16.56 2.29
C ILE A 17 -15.71 -17.38 3.25
N CYS A 18 -15.80 -16.96 4.51
CA CYS A 18 -16.39 -17.77 5.59
C CYS A 18 -17.85 -17.43 5.91
N ARG A 19 -18.34 -16.27 5.48
CA ARG A 19 -19.69 -15.77 5.82
C ARG A 19 -20.54 -15.39 4.62
N ASN A 20 -20.04 -15.59 3.39
CA ASN A 20 -20.73 -15.22 2.15
C ASN A 20 -21.14 -13.73 2.13
N VAL A 21 -20.32 -12.86 2.72
CA VAL A 21 -20.53 -11.41 2.65
C VAL A 21 -19.88 -10.89 1.38
N ALA A 22 -20.63 -10.21 0.53
CA ALA A 22 -20.07 -9.62 -0.67
C ALA A 22 -19.01 -8.56 -0.30
N TYR A 23 -17.82 -8.70 -0.91
CA TYR A 23 -16.76 -7.69 -0.89
C TYR A 23 -16.50 -7.28 -2.33
N THR A 24 -16.80 -6.03 -2.67
CA THR A 24 -16.45 -5.47 -3.97
C THR A 24 -15.04 -4.89 -3.87
N PRO A 25 -14.02 -5.51 -4.50
CA PRO A 25 -12.68 -4.96 -4.50
C PRO A 25 -12.64 -3.63 -5.26
N PRO A 26 -11.74 -2.71 -4.91
CA PRO A 26 -11.59 -1.46 -5.65
C PRO A 26 -11.11 -1.72 -7.08
N ALA A 27 -11.58 -0.92 -8.03
CA ALA A 27 -11.12 -0.98 -9.42
C ALA A 27 -9.64 -0.57 -9.55
N THR A 28 -9.18 0.32 -8.66
CA THR A 28 -7.80 0.80 -8.60
C THR A 28 -7.37 0.89 -7.14
N VAL A 29 -6.17 0.40 -6.85
CA VAL A 29 -5.52 0.62 -5.56
C VAL A 29 -4.54 1.78 -5.69
N TYR A 30 -4.41 2.59 -4.64
CA TYR A 30 -3.57 3.78 -4.65
C TYR A 30 -2.51 3.76 -3.55
N ALA A 31 -1.26 4.05 -3.88
CA ALA A 31 -0.15 4.12 -2.94
C ALA A 31 0.06 5.54 -2.40
N LYS A 32 0.29 5.67 -1.10
CA LYS A 32 0.66 6.91 -0.39
C LYS A 32 2.02 6.74 0.27
N MET A 33 2.89 7.75 0.16
CA MET A 33 4.25 7.72 0.71
C MET A 33 4.28 8.10 2.19
N HIS A 34 5.15 7.44 2.96
CA HIS A 34 5.34 7.68 4.38
C HIS A 34 6.81 7.84 4.77
N THR A 35 7.08 8.74 5.71
CA THR A 35 8.41 8.97 6.30
C THR A 35 8.73 8.03 7.48
N GLY A 36 7.74 7.24 7.90
CA GLY A 36 7.85 6.25 8.95
C GLY A 36 6.69 5.25 8.87
N ASP A 37 6.45 4.53 9.96
CA ASP A 37 5.35 3.55 10.03
C ASP A 37 3.99 4.26 9.92
N PRO A 38 3.12 3.87 8.97
CA PRO A 38 1.83 4.53 8.77
C PRO A 38 0.79 4.20 9.85
N GLY A 39 1.08 3.24 10.72
CA GLY A 39 0.19 2.78 11.78
C GLY A 39 -1.04 2.02 11.26
N ALA A 40 -1.87 1.53 12.18
CA ALA A 40 -2.99 0.65 11.86
C ALA A 40 -4.10 1.29 10.99
N ALA A 41 -4.17 2.62 10.95
CA ALA A 41 -5.12 3.36 10.12
C ALA A 41 -4.51 3.85 8.79
N GLY A 42 -3.20 3.64 8.56
CA GLY A 42 -2.52 4.14 7.37
C GLY A 42 -2.24 5.65 7.36
N THR A 43 -2.54 6.38 8.44
CA THR A 43 -2.59 7.86 8.45
C THR A 43 -1.38 8.53 9.10
N ALA A 44 -0.58 7.81 9.88
CA ALA A 44 0.58 8.39 10.56
C ALA A 44 1.75 8.61 9.59
N ASN A 45 2.67 9.51 9.95
CA ASN A 45 3.95 9.72 9.25
C ASN A 45 3.81 9.86 7.73
N ALA A 46 2.75 10.52 7.25
CA ALA A 46 2.59 10.78 5.82
C ALA A 46 3.70 11.71 5.32
N SER A 47 4.12 11.50 4.06
CA SER A 47 4.90 12.51 3.33
C SER A 47 4.15 13.86 3.35
N SER A 48 4.92 14.94 3.30
CA SER A 48 4.43 16.31 3.09
C SER A 48 3.51 16.43 1.86
N VAL A 49 3.66 15.54 0.88
CA VAL A 49 2.77 15.39 -0.28
C VAL A 49 1.84 14.18 -0.06
N PRO A 50 0.57 14.40 0.34
CA PRO A 50 -0.32 13.31 0.77
C PRO A 50 -1.05 12.60 -0.40
N THR A 51 -0.67 12.91 -1.64
CA THR A 51 -1.24 12.34 -2.87
C THR A 51 -1.19 10.81 -2.83
N ARG A 52 -2.26 10.17 -3.33
CA ARG A 52 -2.29 8.73 -3.54
C ARG A 52 -2.20 8.42 -5.03
N TYR A 53 -1.21 7.61 -5.42
CA TYR A 53 -0.87 7.31 -6.81
C TYR A 53 -1.46 5.98 -7.25
N ALA A 54 -2.11 5.95 -8.42
CA ALA A 54 -2.74 4.74 -8.94
C ALA A 54 -1.70 3.63 -9.20
N CYS A 55 -2.00 2.43 -8.70
CA CYS A 55 -1.17 1.24 -8.83
C CYS A 55 -1.89 0.21 -9.69
N ALA A 56 -1.12 -0.50 -10.50
CA ALA A 56 -1.57 -1.66 -11.27
C ALA A 56 -0.85 -2.90 -10.76
N PHE A 57 -1.52 -4.06 -10.84
CA PHE A 57 -0.98 -5.33 -10.37
C PHE A 57 -1.10 -6.38 -11.46
N ASN A 58 -0.18 -7.35 -11.45
CA ASN A 58 -0.25 -8.53 -12.28
C ASN A 58 -1.36 -9.48 -11.80
N ALA A 59 -1.61 -10.56 -12.56
CA ALA A 59 -2.41 -11.66 -12.02
C ALA A 59 -1.69 -12.31 -10.83
N ALA A 60 -2.44 -12.65 -9.78
CA ALA A 60 -1.89 -13.38 -8.64
C ALA A 60 -1.50 -14.81 -9.03
N ALA A 61 -0.38 -15.29 -8.50
CA ALA A 61 0.08 -16.67 -8.65
C ALA A 61 0.79 -17.12 -7.38
N SER A 62 0.61 -18.38 -6.98
CA SER A 62 1.29 -18.98 -5.82
C SER A 62 1.19 -18.12 -4.55
N GLY A 63 -0.01 -17.61 -4.25
CA GLY A 63 -0.27 -16.81 -3.04
C GLY A 63 0.33 -15.40 -3.04
N SER A 64 0.93 -14.95 -4.14
CA SER A 64 1.54 -13.61 -4.25
C SER A 64 1.01 -12.85 -5.47
N ILE A 65 0.99 -11.53 -5.36
CA ILE A 65 0.67 -10.60 -6.45
C ILE A 65 1.69 -9.47 -6.45
N THR A 66 2.19 -9.11 -7.63
CA THR A 66 3.23 -8.08 -7.80
C THR A 66 2.68 -6.86 -8.53
N GLN A 67 3.16 -5.69 -8.15
CA GLN A 67 2.88 -4.44 -8.84
C GLN A 67 3.44 -4.49 -10.27
N SER A 68 2.67 -4.00 -11.25
CA SER A 68 3.00 -4.04 -12.68
C SER A 68 3.30 -2.66 -13.27
N ASN A 69 3.11 -1.59 -12.51
CA ASN A 69 3.53 -0.24 -12.86
C ASN A 69 4.51 0.33 -11.82
N THR A 70 5.05 1.51 -12.10
CA THR A 70 6.01 2.18 -11.23
C THR A 70 5.57 3.60 -10.88
N PRO A 71 4.62 3.79 -9.96
CA PRO A 71 4.17 5.10 -9.52
C PRO A 71 5.32 6.00 -9.04
N GLU A 72 5.21 7.28 -9.34
CA GLU A 72 6.23 8.29 -9.03
C GLU A 72 5.71 9.32 -8.03
N HIS A 73 6.55 9.66 -7.06
CA HIS A 73 6.29 10.65 -6.04
C HIS A 73 7.34 11.75 -6.11
N THR A 74 6.90 12.96 -6.43
CA THR A 74 7.73 14.16 -6.30
C THR A 74 7.68 14.66 -4.87
N LEU A 75 8.83 14.79 -4.23
CA LEU A 75 8.95 15.29 -2.87
C LEU A 75 8.57 16.77 -2.79
N GLY A 76 7.85 17.14 -1.72
CA GLY A 76 7.51 18.53 -1.42
C GLY A 76 8.53 19.23 -0.53
N ALA A 77 9.32 18.47 0.22
CA ALA A 77 10.32 18.95 1.18
C ALA A 77 11.49 17.96 1.29
N THR A 78 12.48 18.31 2.12
CA THR A 78 13.53 17.35 2.50
C THR A 78 12.95 16.28 3.41
N GLU A 79 12.82 15.06 2.89
CA GLU A 79 12.18 13.95 3.57
C GLU A 79 12.93 12.63 3.30
N THR A 80 12.77 11.67 4.20
CA THR A 80 13.20 10.28 4.00
C THR A 80 11.98 9.40 3.94
N ILE A 81 11.65 8.86 2.76
CA ILE A 81 10.54 7.93 2.56
C ILE A 81 10.97 6.53 3.04
N ALA A 82 10.23 5.98 3.98
CA ALA A 82 10.48 4.69 4.62
C ALA A 82 9.55 3.57 4.12
N GLY A 83 8.47 3.91 3.43
CA GLY A 83 7.54 2.92 2.87
C GLY A 83 6.25 3.55 2.35
N VAL A 84 5.28 2.68 2.08
CA VAL A 84 4.02 3.04 1.43
C VAL A 84 2.82 2.43 2.12
N SER A 85 1.68 3.10 2.05
CA SER A 85 0.37 2.54 2.35
C SER A 85 -0.50 2.48 1.10
N PHE A 86 -1.39 1.50 1.02
CA PHE A 86 -2.26 1.25 -0.11
C PHE A 86 -3.73 1.43 0.28
N TRP A 87 -4.51 2.03 -0.62
CA TRP A 87 -5.86 2.52 -0.36
C TRP A 87 -6.81 2.19 -1.52
N ASP A 88 -8.10 2.08 -1.21
CA ASP A 88 -9.16 1.75 -2.18
C ASP A 88 -9.74 2.95 -2.94
N THR A 89 -9.29 4.16 -2.61
CA THR A 89 -9.81 5.40 -3.20
C THR A 89 -8.68 6.39 -3.48
N PRO A 90 -8.81 7.23 -4.53
CA PRO A 90 -7.94 8.38 -4.67
C PRO A 90 -8.01 9.25 -3.41
N GLY A 91 -6.85 9.65 -2.91
CA GLY A 91 -6.75 10.47 -1.70
C GLY A 91 -6.68 11.97 -1.99
N PRO A 92 -6.29 12.79 -1.00
CA PRO A 92 -5.59 12.38 0.22
C PRO A 92 -6.47 11.94 1.40
N THR A 93 -7.80 12.02 1.29
CA THR A 93 -8.74 11.76 2.40
C THR A 93 -9.78 10.69 2.05
N GLY A 94 -10.38 10.09 3.09
CA GLY A 94 -11.38 9.03 2.94
C GLY A 94 -10.82 7.69 2.45
N GLY A 95 -11.74 6.78 2.16
CA GLY A 95 -11.47 5.40 1.78
C GLY A 95 -10.97 4.53 2.92
N ASN A 96 -10.69 3.29 2.57
CA ASN A 96 -10.20 2.27 3.48
C ASN A 96 -8.72 2.00 3.22
N PHE A 97 -7.95 1.98 4.31
CA PHE A 97 -6.58 1.50 4.31
C PHE A 97 -6.60 -0.02 4.07
N LEU A 98 -5.83 -0.48 3.09
CA LEU A 98 -5.81 -1.88 2.67
C LEU A 98 -4.61 -2.64 3.24
N TRP A 99 -3.39 -2.15 2.99
CA TRP A 99 -2.16 -2.66 3.58
C TRP A 99 -1.04 -1.62 3.49
N SER A 100 0.05 -1.85 4.21
CA SER A 100 1.28 -1.07 4.10
C SER A 100 2.47 -1.98 3.83
N SER A 101 3.48 -1.42 3.17
CA SER A 101 4.72 -2.10 2.80
C SER A 101 5.93 -1.23 3.15
N GLN A 102 6.90 -1.82 3.84
CA GLN A 102 8.14 -1.14 4.19
C GLN A 102 9.09 -1.15 2.99
N ALA A 103 9.74 -0.03 2.71
CA ALA A 103 10.82 -0.03 1.74
C ALA A 103 12.00 -0.87 2.25
N THR A 104 12.57 -1.73 1.40
CA THR A 104 13.80 -2.48 1.74
C THR A 104 14.96 -1.55 2.10
N ALA A 105 15.00 -0.38 1.45
CA ALA A 105 15.90 0.72 1.80
C ALA A 105 15.14 2.04 1.69
N SER A 106 15.13 2.82 2.77
CA SER A 106 14.55 4.17 2.76
C SER A 106 15.27 5.06 1.75
N LYS A 107 14.53 6.01 1.17
CA LYS A 107 15.04 6.95 0.16
C LYS A 107 14.86 8.38 0.64
N SER A 108 15.96 9.11 0.75
CA SER A 108 15.97 10.53 1.07
C SER A 108 16.07 11.38 -0.20
N GLY A 109 15.49 12.57 -0.16
CA GLY A 109 15.65 13.58 -1.19
C GLY A 109 15.24 14.95 -0.69
N ALA A 110 15.31 15.94 -1.56
CA ALA A 110 14.84 17.30 -1.34
C ALA A 110 13.58 17.58 -2.18
N SER A 111 12.99 18.76 -1.98
CA SER A 111 11.85 19.22 -2.78
C SER A 111 12.17 19.15 -4.28
N GLY A 112 11.27 18.56 -5.07
CA GLY A 112 11.43 18.37 -6.51
C GLY A 112 12.07 17.04 -6.93
N ASP A 113 12.74 16.32 -6.02
CA ASP A 113 13.26 14.98 -6.31
C ASP A 113 12.12 13.98 -6.52
N ILE A 114 12.32 13.02 -7.43
CA ILE A 114 11.35 11.96 -7.72
C ILE A 114 11.81 10.65 -7.06
N ILE A 115 10.96 10.13 -6.19
CA ILE A 115 11.05 8.77 -5.64
C ILE A 115 10.02 7.89 -6.34
N ARG A 116 10.48 6.76 -6.89
CA ARG A 116 9.63 5.81 -7.63
C ARG A 116 9.41 4.55 -6.79
N ILE A 117 8.18 4.03 -6.82
CA ILE A 117 7.91 2.67 -6.36
C ILE A 117 8.33 1.73 -7.49
N ASN A 118 9.52 1.15 -7.40
CA ASN A 118 10.03 0.24 -8.42
C ASN A 118 9.28 -1.09 -8.47
N SER A 119 8.91 -1.62 -7.31
CA SER A 119 8.18 -2.88 -7.14
C SER A 119 7.50 -2.91 -5.78
N ASP A 120 6.39 -3.63 -5.69
CA ASP A 120 5.77 -4.04 -4.44
C ASP A 120 5.12 -5.42 -4.64
N SER A 121 4.95 -6.16 -3.55
CA SER A 121 4.23 -7.44 -3.58
C SER A 121 3.36 -7.60 -2.35
N LEU A 122 2.12 -8.03 -2.54
CA LEU A 122 1.24 -8.48 -1.47
C LEU A 122 1.18 -10.01 -1.50
N THR A 123 1.36 -10.65 -0.35
CA THR A 123 1.43 -12.11 -0.24
C THR A 123 0.49 -12.61 0.85
N LEU A 124 -0.23 -13.70 0.57
CA LEU A 124 -0.98 -14.49 1.53
C LEU A 124 -0.20 -15.78 1.78
N ALA A 125 0.42 -15.88 2.95
CA ALA A 125 1.29 -16.99 3.32
C ALA A 125 1.13 -17.35 4.82
N PRO A 126 1.50 -18.57 5.24
CA PRO A 126 2.01 -19.68 4.42
C PRO A 126 0.93 -20.31 3.53
N LEU A 127 1.35 -20.97 2.45
CA LEU A 127 0.48 -21.82 1.64
C LEU A 127 0.52 -23.26 2.15
N ALA A 128 -0.63 -23.94 2.09
CA ALA A 128 -0.65 -25.39 2.23
C ALA A 128 0.20 -26.00 1.10
N THR A 129 1.21 -26.78 1.48
CA THR A 129 2.05 -27.53 0.54
C THR A 129 1.73 -29.01 0.73
N THR A 130 1.83 -29.79 -0.35
CA THR A 130 1.76 -31.25 -0.32
C THR A 130 3.02 -31.85 0.29
#